data_AF-A0A7Y3B9N7-F1
#
_entry.id   AF-A0A7Y3B9N7-F1
#
_cell.length_a   1.000
_cell.length_b   1.000
_cell.length_c   1.000
_cell.angle_alpha   90.00
_cell.angle_beta   90.00
_cell.angle_gamma   90.00
#
_symmetry.space_group_name_H-M   'P 1'
#
loop_
_entity.id
_entity.type
_entity.pdbx_description
1 polymer ?
#
loop_
_entity_poly.entity_id
_entity_poly.type
_entity_poly.pdbx_seq_one_letter_code
_entity_poly.pdbx_strand_id
1 'polypeptide(L)' 'MKWKHALKDYKHYLKIERGLSDNSIESYSNDVVKLINYLDLHKSEISPVDIG' A
#
# COMPACT_ATOMS: atom_id res chain seq x y z
N MET A 1 11.96 -1.37 -2.14
CA MET A 1 10.78 -0.48 -2.08
C MET A 1 10.17 -0.53 -0.68
N LYS A 2 10.02 0.60 0.02
CA LYS A 2 9.48 0.66 1.39
C LYS A 2 8.05 0.09 1.50
N TRP A 3 7.21 0.30 0.49
CA TRP A 3 5.81 -0.14 0.47
C TRP A 3 5.60 -1.66 0.48
N LYS A 4 6.41 -2.42 -0.27
CA LYS A 4 6.30 -3.90 -0.28
C LYS A 4 6.64 -4.50 1.09
N HIS A 5 7.60 -3.90 1.80
CA HIS A 5 7.97 -4.34 3.15
C HIS A 5 6.87 -3.98 4.15
N ALA A 6 6.41 -2.72 4.14
CA ALA A 6 5.32 -2.26 5.00
C ALA A 6 4.02 -3.05 4.79
N LEU A 7 3.67 -3.40 3.55
CA LEU A 7 2.50 -4.24 3.26
C LEU A 7 2.68 -5.66 3.81
N LYS A 8 3.90 -6.22 3.75
CA LYS A 8 4.18 -7.53 4.34
C LYS A 8 4.03 -7.51 5.85
N ASP A 9 4.60 -6.49 6.51
CA ASP A 9 4.50 -6.35 7.97
C ASP A 9 3.06 -6.09 8.41
N TYR A 10 2.30 -5.31 7.64
CA TYR A 10 0.88 -5.11 7.88
C TYR A 10 0.09 -6.43 7.76
N LYS A 11 0.39 -7.27 6.77
CA LYS A 11 -0.23 -8.60 6.67
C LYS A 11 0.11 -9.51 7.85
N HIS A 12 1.35 -9.43 8.35
CA HIS A 12 1.71 -10.15 9.58
C HIS A 12 0.91 -9.63 10.77
N TYR A 13 0.84 -8.30 10.93
CA TYR A 13 0.05 -7.65 11.98
C TYR A 13 -1.41 -8.12 11.99
N LEU A 14 -2.05 -8.15 10.82
CA LEU A 14 -3.43 -8.60 10.71
C LEU A 14 -3.60 -10.10 11.02
N LYS A 15 -2.58 -10.91 10.75
CA LYS A 15 -2.61 -12.36 10.95
C LYS A 15 -2.32 -12.78 12.39
N ILE A 16 -1.25 -12.27 12.99
CA ILE A 16 -0.74 -12.76 14.27
C ILE A 16 -1.41 -11.98 15.42
N GLU A 17 -1.42 -10.65 15.34
CA GLU A 17 -1.84 -9.77 16.41
C GLU A 17 -3.36 -9.56 16.39
N ARG A 18 -3.97 -9.51 15.19
CA ARG A 18 -5.43 -9.33 15.05
C ARG A 18 -6.18 -10.64 14.80
N GLY A 19 -5.49 -11.74 14.51
CA GLY A 19 -6.10 -13.06 14.31
C GLY A 19 -7.14 -13.12 13.20
N LEU A 20 -7.00 -12.26 12.17
CA LEU A 20 -7.99 -12.19 11.09
C LEU A 20 -7.89 -13.39 10.14
N SER A 21 -9.02 -13.74 9.53
CA SER A 21 -9.05 -14.74 8.46
C SER A 21 -8.28 -14.27 7.22
N ASP A 22 -7.78 -15.22 6.42
CA ASP A 22 -7.04 -14.91 5.20
C ASP A 22 -7.87 -14.03 4.23
N ASN A 23 -9.18 -14.27 4.12
CA ASN A 23 -10.09 -13.43 3.31
C ASN A 23 -10.14 -11.98 3.80
N SER A 24 -10.17 -11.77 5.12
CA SER A 24 -10.17 -10.43 5.69
C SER A 24 -8.83 -9.74 5.43
N ILE A 25 -7.72 -10.44 5.68
CA ILE A 25 -6.37 -9.94 5.43
C ILE A 25 -6.20 -9.53 3.96
N GLU A 26 -6.72 -10.32 3.03
CA GLU A 26 -6.67 -10.03 1.61
C GLU A 26 -7.49 -8.79 1.24
N SER A 27 -8.70 -8.66 1.77
CA SER A 27 -9.53 -7.45 1.60
C SER A 27 -8.78 -6.19 2.04
N TYR A 28 -8.24 -6.16 3.26
CA TYR A 28 -7.46 -5.02 3.76
C TYR A 28 -6.18 -4.78 2.96
N SER A 29 -5.49 -5.85 2.54
CA SER A 29 -4.28 -5.73 1.71
C SER A 29 -4.59 -5.09 0.35
N ASN A 30 -5.71 -5.48 -0.27
CA ASN A 30 -6.13 -4.97 -1.56
C ASN A 30 -6.44 -3.47 -1.51
N ASP A 31 -7.05 -2.98 -0.43
CA ASP A 31 -7.32 -1.56 -0.28
C ASP A 31 -6.03 -0.74 -0.11
N VAL A 32 -5.05 -1.26 0.64
CA VAL A 32 -3.71 -0.63 0.73
C VAL A 32 -3.00 -0.65 -0.63
N VAL A 33 -3.11 -1.74 -1.40
CA VAL A 33 -2.55 -1.83 -2.76
C VAL A 33 -3.19 -0.80 -3.69
N LYS A 34 -4.51 -0.63 -3.65
CA LYS A 34 -5.21 0.42 -4.42
C LYS A 34 -4.68 1.81 -4.07
N LEU A 35 -4.46 2.09 -2.78
CA LEU A 35 -3.87 3.36 -2.33
C LEU A 35 -2.46 3.55 -2.87
N ILE A 36 -1.60 2.53 -2.78
CA ILE A 36 -0.22 2.58 -3.33
C ILE A 36 -0.27 2.88 -4.83
N ASN A 37 -1.11 2.17 -5.58
CA ASN A 37 -1.26 2.36 -7.02
C ASN A 37 -1.80 3.76 -7.36
N TYR A 38 -2.76 4.26 -6.60
CA TYR A 38 -3.28 5.62 -6.76
C TYR A 38 -2.17 6.65 -6.56
N LEU A 39 -1.40 6.54 -5.48
CA LEU A 39 -0.29 7.46 -5.18
C LEU A 39 0.83 7.37 -6.22
N ASP A 40 1.14 6.18 -6.74
CA ASP A 40 2.15 6.03 -7.79
C ASP A 40 1.67 6.58 -9.14
N LEU A 41 0.37 6.46 -9.45
CA LEU A 41 -0.22 7.04 -10.66
C LEU A 41 -0.22 8.58 -10.62
N HIS A 42 -0.44 9.18 -9.45
CA HIS A 42 -0.50 10.62 -9.25
C HIS A 42 0.82 11.24 -8.79
N LYS A 43 1.90 10.43 -8.70
CA LYS A 43 3.22 10.88 -8.25
C LYS A 43 3.94 11.78 -9.25
N SER A 44 3.51 11.77 -10.51
CA SER A 44 3.94 12.74 -11.51
C SER A 44 3.17 14.04 -11.34
N GLU A 45 3.43 14.73 -10.24
CA GLU A 45 3.34 16.19 -10.26
C GLU A 45 4.62 16.66 -10.93
N ILE A 46 4.45 17.21 -12.12
CA ILE A 46 5.44 17.96 -12.87
C ILE A 46 6.21 18.80 -11.86
N SER A 47 7.52 18.59 -11.72
CA SER A 47 8.27 19.43 -10.81
C SER A 47 8.18 20.86 -11.33
N PRO A 48 8.06 21.89 -10.47
CA PRO A 48 8.10 23.28 -10.94
C PRO A 48 9.34 23.61 -11.79
N VAL A 49 10.40 22.79 -11.71
CA VAL A 49 11.60 22.92 -12.55
C VAL A 49 11.47 22.28 -13.95
N ASP A 50 10.45 21.44 -14.19
CA ASP A 50 10.19 20.77 -15.46
C ASP A 50 9.22 21.56 -16.36
N ILE A 51 8.64 22.65 -15.85
CA ILE A 51 7.81 23.58 -16.62
C ILE A 51 8.72 24.73 -17.10
N GLY A 52 9.26 24.59 -18.30
CA GLY A 52 10.06 25.60 -19.00
C GLY A 52 9.46 25.97 -20.34
#